data_AF-A0A6J4KBL3-F1
#
_entry.id   AF-A0A6J4KBL3-F1
#
_cell.length_a   1.000
_cell.length_b   1.000
_cell.length_c   1.000
_cell.angle_alpha   90.00
_cell.angle_beta   90.00
_cell.angle_gamma   90.00
#
_symmetry.space_group_name_H-M   'P 1'
#
loop_
_entity.id
_entity.type
_entity.pdbx_description
1 polymer ?
#
loop_
_entity_poly.entity_id
_entity_poly.type
_entity_poly.pdbx_seq_one_letter_code
_entity_poly.pdbx_strand_id
1 'polypeptide(L)'
;MVTTWLGRSSPPPPPSWHLVQQRASLPEATAADQRRARSQARDQGRFTRNFVVQGTAAEWALCWLADLRRRLRTLAPVEGVRPVLVYFLHDEVIVETPAELAGAVEEAVRAAARRAGELLFGRFPVEFALDVQCVQSYAEAG
;
A
#
# COMPACT_ATOMS: atom_id res chain seq x y z
N MET A 1 15.90 -11.26 5.36
CA MET A 1 14.99 -10.18 5.81
C MET A 1 14.87 -9.19 4.67
N VAL A 2 13.68 -8.62 4.46
CA VAL A 2 13.46 -7.56 3.47
C VAL A 2 12.87 -6.34 4.19
N THR A 3 13.16 -5.15 3.66
CA THR A 3 12.75 -3.87 4.25
C THR A 3 12.21 -2.98 3.14
N THR A 4 11.07 -2.33 3.38
CA THR A 4 10.46 -1.37 2.46
C THR A 4 11.15 -0.01 2.51
N TRP A 5 10.79 0.91 1.60
CA TRP A 5 11.50 2.18 1.45
C TRP A 5 11.42 3.06 2.69
N LEU A 6 10.26 3.11 3.36
CA LEU A 6 10.04 3.84 4.61
C LEU A 6 10.36 3.00 5.86
N GLY A 7 11.03 1.85 5.70
CA GLY A 7 11.73 1.17 6.79
C GLY A 7 10.97 0.02 7.47
N ARG A 8 9.81 -0.42 6.96
CA ARG A 8 9.10 -1.58 7.52
C ARG A 8 9.82 -2.88 7.15
N SER A 9 10.18 -3.69 8.14
CA SER A 9 10.93 -4.93 7.92
C SER A 9 10.08 -6.19 8.11
N SER A 10 10.31 -7.20 7.27
CA SER A 10 9.66 -8.51 7.39
C SER A 10 10.11 -9.23 8.65
N PRO A 11 9.23 -9.97 9.36
CA PRO A 11 9.67 -10.83 10.44
C PRO A 11 10.68 -11.89 9.94
N PRO A 12 11.68 -12.26 10.73
CA PRO A 12 12.58 -13.34 10.37
C PRO A 12 11.81 -14.69 10.36
N PRO A 13 12.29 -15.69 9.60
CA PRO A 13 11.76 -17.04 9.71
C PRO A 13 11.84 -17.55 11.16
N PRO A 14 10.84 -18.31 11.63
CA PRO A 14 10.89 -18.86 12.98
C PRO A 14 12.03 -19.89 13.12
N PRO A 15 12.54 -20.18 14.33
CA PRO A 15 13.57 -21.19 14.55
C PRO A 15 13.24 -22.57 13.95
N SER A 16 11.96 -22.94 13.94
CA SER A 16 11.48 -24.19 13.34
C SER A 16 11.77 -24.28 11.84
N TRP A 17 11.77 -23.17 11.12
CA TRP A 17 12.15 -23.13 9.71
C TRP A 17 13.64 -23.48 9.54
N HIS A 18 14.51 -22.92 10.39
CA HIS A 18 15.95 -23.20 10.34
C HIS A 18 16.27 -24.67 10.64
N LEU A 19 15.58 -25.27 11.61
CA LEU A 19 15.72 -26.71 11.92
C LEU A 19 15.36 -27.59 10.72
N VAL A 20 14.30 -27.23 9.96
CA VAL A 20 13.92 -27.96 8.75
C VAL A 20 14.99 -27.85 7.67
N GLN A 21 15.60 -26.67 7.49
CA GLN A 21 16.70 -26.50 6.54
C GLN A 21 17.96 -27.27 6.96
N GLN A 22 18.35 -27.18 8.23
CA GLN A 22 19.49 -27.90 8.79
C GLN A 22 19.33 -29.42 8.65
N ARG A 23 18.15 -29.95 9.00
CA ARG A 23 17.87 -31.39 8.87
C ARG A 23 17.97 -31.88 7.43
N ALA A 24 17.55 -31.07 6.47
CA ALA A 24 17.63 -31.42 5.05
C ALA A 24 19.06 -31.34 4.48
N SER A 25 20.00 -30.68 5.17
CA SER A 25 21.41 -30.60 4.75
C SER A 25 22.30 -31.68 5.36
N LEU A 26 21.77 -32.51 6.27
CA LEU A 26 22.53 -33.59 6.89
C LEU A 26 22.77 -34.75 5.90
N PRO A 27 23.87 -35.51 6.03
CA PRO A 27 24.17 -36.67 5.17
C PRO A 27 23.05 -37.73 5.14
N GLU A 28 22.36 -37.92 6.27
CA GLU A 28 21.26 -38.85 6.47
C GLU A 28 19.88 -38.29 6.06
N ALA A 29 19.83 -37.08 5.50
CA ALA A 29 18.57 -36.44 5.12
C ALA A 29 17.80 -37.27 4.10
N THR A 30 16.54 -37.56 4.41
CA THR A 30 15.68 -38.31 3.48
C THR A 30 15.21 -37.42 2.34
N ALA A 31 14.75 -38.05 1.25
CA ALA A 31 14.10 -37.31 0.17
C ALA A 31 12.86 -36.52 0.66
N ALA A 32 12.19 -36.98 1.72
CA ALA A 32 11.08 -36.27 2.33
C ALA A 32 11.53 -35.00 3.08
N ASP A 33 12.63 -35.06 3.83
CA ASP A 33 13.23 -33.90 4.50
C ASP A 33 13.62 -32.82 3.48
N GLN A 34 14.28 -33.22 2.39
CA GLN A 34 14.66 -32.33 1.30
C GLN A 34 13.45 -31.68 0.61
N ARG A 35 12.39 -32.45 0.32
CA ARG A 35 11.15 -31.91 -0.26
C ARG A 35 10.48 -30.90 0.67
N ARG A 36 10.41 -31.19 1.97
CA ARG A 36 9.83 -30.28 2.97
C ARG A 36 10.62 -28.97 3.05
N ALA A 37 11.95 -29.05 3.13
CA ALA A 37 12.82 -27.87 3.17
C ALA A 37 12.66 -26.99 1.93
N ARG A 38 12.63 -27.59 0.73
CA ARG A 38 12.37 -26.88 -0.54
C ARG A 38 10.99 -26.21 -0.56
N SER A 39 9.96 -26.87 -0.01
CA SER A 39 8.64 -26.26 0.09
C SER A 39 8.65 -25.03 0.99
N GLN A 40 9.17 -25.15 2.21
CA GLN A 40 9.23 -24.02 3.14
C GLN A 40 10.11 -22.87 2.64
N ALA A 41 11.20 -23.17 1.92
CA ALA A 41 12.04 -22.14 1.31
C ALA A 41 11.27 -21.38 0.21
N ARG A 42 10.49 -22.08 -0.62
CA ARG A 42 9.62 -21.44 -1.61
C ARG A 42 8.54 -20.59 -0.96
N ASP A 43 7.93 -21.07 0.12
CA ASP A 43 6.88 -20.34 0.84
C ASP A 43 7.44 -19.06 1.47
N GLN A 44 8.61 -19.14 2.09
CA GLN A 44 9.34 -17.98 2.62
C GLN A 44 9.72 -16.99 1.50
N GLY A 45 10.12 -17.50 0.34
CA GLY A 45 10.38 -16.69 -0.85
C GLY A 45 9.13 -15.96 -1.35
N ARG A 46 7.96 -16.61 -1.37
CA ARG A 46 6.68 -15.95 -1.72
C ARG A 46 6.29 -14.91 -0.69
N PHE A 47 6.40 -15.24 0.60
CA PHE A 47 6.10 -14.33 1.70
C PHE A 47 6.92 -13.02 1.60
N THR A 48 8.24 -13.13 1.45
CA THR A 48 9.12 -11.94 1.38
C THR A 48 8.88 -11.09 0.13
N ARG A 49 8.57 -11.68 -1.03
CA ARG A 49 8.19 -10.93 -2.23
C ARG A 49 6.86 -10.19 -2.03
N ASN A 50 5.84 -10.88 -1.51
CA ASN A 50 4.54 -10.26 -1.23
C ASN A 50 4.67 -9.14 -0.19
N PHE A 51 5.53 -9.32 0.83
CA PHE A 51 5.78 -8.32 1.85
C PHE A 51 6.30 -7.00 1.24
N VAL A 52 7.25 -7.08 0.30
CA VAL A 52 7.76 -5.87 -0.38
C VAL A 52 6.64 -5.20 -1.17
N VAL A 53 5.89 -5.95 -1.98
CA VAL A 53 4.81 -5.40 -2.81
C VAL A 53 3.72 -4.73 -1.97
N GLN A 54 3.19 -5.45 -0.97
CA GLN A 54 2.14 -4.93 -0.09
C GLN A 54 2.65 -3.79 0.80
N GLY A 55 3.88 -3.89 1.30
CA GLY A 55 4.48 -2.86 2.12
C GLY A 55 4.68 -1.56 1.33
N THR A 56 5.18 -1.64 0.09
CA THR A 56 5.29 -0.48 -0.79
C THR A 56 3.92 0.12 -1.14
N ALA A 57 2.90 -0.72 -1.39
CA ALA A 57 1.53 -0.22 -1.60
C ALA A 57 0.99 0.52 -0.37
N ALA A 58 1.22 0.01 0.84
CA ALA A 58 0.83 0.67 2.08
C ALA A 58 1.59 1.99 2.30
N GLU A 59 2.89 2.04 2.00
CA GLU A 59 3.69 3.27 2.05
C GLU A 59 3.16 4.32 1.06
N TRP A 60 2.77 3.89 -0.15
CA TRP A 60 2.19 4.77 -1.16
C TRP A 60 0.88 5.38 -0.65
N ALA A 61 -0.01 4.56 -0.11
CA ALA A 61 -1.27 5.03 0.42
C ALA A 61 -1.07 6.00 1.61
N LEU A 62 -0.10 5.74 2.49
CA LEU A 62 0.25 6.67 3.58
C LEU A 62 0.71 8.04 3.05
N CYS A 63 1.60 8.06 2.05
CA CYS A 63 2.05 9.29 1.41
C CYS A 63 0.90 10.03 0.72
N TRP A 64 0.03 9.30 0.03
CA TRP A 64 -1.14 9.84 -0.66
C TRP A 64 -2.10 10.51 0.33
N LEU A 65 -2.47 9.79 1.39
CA LEU A 65 -3.36 10.30 2.45
C LEU A 65 -2.77 11.53 3.16
N ALA A 66 -1.47 11.53 3.43
CA ALA A 66 -0.80 12.65 4.09
C ALA A 66 -0.84 13.92 3.22
N ASP A 67 -0.51 13.81 1.92
CA ASP A 67 -0.54 14.95 1.01
C ASP A 67 -1.97 15.41 0.70
N LEU A 68 -2.92 14.47 0.53
CA LEU A 68 -4.33 14.79 0.31
C LEU A 68 -4.89 15.59 1.49
N ARG A 69 -4.72 15.12 2.73
CA ARG A 69 -5.17 15.86 3.92
C ARG A 69 -4.57 17.27 3.99
N ARG A 70 -3.31 17.44 3.58
CA ARG A 70 -2.66 18.75 3.51
C ARG A 70 -3.35 19.65 2.49
N ARG A 71 -3.64 19.15 1.28
CA ARG A 71 -4.31 19.89 0.21
C ARG A 71 -5.75 20.28 0.58
N LEU A 72 -6.53 19.35 1.11
CA LEU A 72 -7.92 19.64 1.52
C LEU A 72 -8.00 20.77 2.54
N ARG A 73 -7.05 20.82 3.50
CA ARG A 73 -6.97 21.92 4.48
C ARG A 73 -6.66 23.29 3.86
N THR A 74 -6.04 23.34 2.69
CA THR A 74 -5.71 24.60 2.01
C THR A 74 -6.84 25.15 1.14
N LEU A 75 -7.86 24.33 0.83
CA LEU A 75 -9.02 24.79 0.06
C LEU A 75 -9.86 25.77 0.90
N ALA A 76 -10.27 26.87 0.30
CA ALA A 76 -11.13 27.85 0.95
C ALA A 76 -12.49 27.21 1.28
N PRO A 77 -13.04 27.43 2.48
CA PRO A 77 -14.34 26.88 2.85
C PRO A 77 -15.46 27.55 2.05
N VAL A 78 -16.52 26.80 1.76
CA VAL A 78 -17.79 27.31 1.22
C VAL A 78 -18.78 27.32 2.37
N GLU A 79 -19.32 28.51 2.69
CA GLU A 79 -20.25 28.69 3.82
C GLU A 79 -19.71 28.15 5.17
N GLY A 80 -18.40 28.17 5.36
CA GLY A 80 -17.74 27.63 6.56
C GLY A 80 -17.46 26.12 6.52
N VAL A 81 -17.93 25.40 5.50
CA VAL A 81 -17.72 23.97 5.31
C VAL A 81 -16.48 23.72 4.47
N ARG A 82 -15.66 22.74 4.87
CA ARG A 82 -14.44 22.31 4.16
C ARG A 82 -14.57 20.86 3.71
N PRO A 83 -13.80 20.45 2.69
CA PRO A 83 -13.68 19.05 2.35
C PRO A 83 -13.02 18.25 3.48
N VAL A 84 -13.57 17.09 3.81
CA VAL A 84 -13.08 16.20 4.86
C VAL A 84 -12.89 14.80 4.29
N LEU A 85 -11.73 14.19 4.56
CA LEU A 85 -11.50 12.79 4.26
C LEU A 85 -12.23 11.95 5.31
N VAL A 86 -13.29 11.27 4.90
CA VAL A 86 -14.21 10.53 5.79
C VAL A 86 -13.95 9.03 5.81
N TYR A 87 -13.31 8.48 4.78
CA TYR A 87 -13.03 7.05 4.69
C TYR A 87 -11.74 6.75 3.92
N PHE A 88 -11.12 5.62 4.27
CA PHE A 88 -10.00 5.04 3.55
C PHE A 88 -10.02 3.51 3.69
N LEU A 89 -10.02 2.81 2.55
CA LEU A 89 -9.90 1.35 2.48
C LEU A 89 -8.80 0.98 1.49
N HIS A 90 -7.56 0.96 1.98
CA HIS A 90 -6.33 0.56 1.25
C HIS A 90 -6.03 1.33 -0.05
N ASP A 91 -6.86 1.20 -1.07
CA ASP A 91 -6.82 1.82 -2.39
C ASP A 91 -7.99 2.79 -2.62
N GLU A 92 -9.00 2.79 -1.77
CA GLU A 92 -10.15 3.68 -1.86
C GLU A 92 -10.09 4.83 -0.85
N VAL A 93 -10.44 6.05 -1.29
CA VAL A 93 -10.60 7.24 -0.44
C VAL A 93 -11.95 7.88 -0.69
N ILE A 94 -12.62 8.31 0.38
CA ILE A 94 -13.86 9.08 0.28
C ILE A 94 -13.63 10.44 0.92
N VAL A 95 -13.98 11.49 0.18
CA VAL A 95 -13.96 12.87 0.64
C VAL A 95 -15.37 13.42 0.58
N GLU A 96 -15.89 13.83 1.73
CA GLU A 96 -17.13 14.60 1.79
C GLU A 96 -16.79 16.07 1.55
N THR A 97 -17.49 16.72 0.62
CA THR A 97 -17.18 18.08 0.19
C THR A 97 -18.42 18.83 -0.29
N PRO A 98 -18.49 20.17 -0.09
CA PRO A 98 -19.41 21.01 -0.83
C PRO A 98 -19.28 20.78 -2.34
N ALA A 99 -20.41 20.84 -3.06
CA ALA A 99 -20.47 20.56 -4.50
C ALA A 99 -19.58 21.53 -5.31
N GLU A 100 -19.48 22.78 -4.86
CA GLU A 100 -18.66 23.83 -5.47
C GLU A 100 -17.16 23.51 -5.38
N LEU A 101 -16.75 22.68 -4.42
CA LEU A 101 -15.37 22.26 -4.23
C LEU A 101 -15.06 20.90 -4.87
N ALA A 102 -16.04 20.20 -5.45
CA ALA A 102 -15.87 18.85 -5.99
C ALA A 102 -14.71 18.76 -7.00
N GLY A 103 -14.63 19.69 -7.95
CA GLY A 103 -13.53 19.72 -8.92
C GLY A 103 -12.16 19.98 -8.28
N ALA A 104 -12.09 20.88 -7.31
CA ALA A 104 -10.84 21.17 -6.58
C ALA A 104 -10.39 19.98 -5.72
N VAL A 105 -11.35 19.21 -5.18
CA VAL A 105 -11.09 17.97 -4.45
C VAL A 105 -10.59 16.90 -5.40
N GLU A 106 -11.23 16.69 -6.55
CA GLU A 106 -10.75 15.74 -7.56
C GLU A 106 -9.30 16.03 -7.97
N GLU A 107 -8.99 17.28 -8.29
CA GLU A 107 -7.62 17.70 -8.61
C GLU A 107 -6.65 17.43 -7.45
N ALA A 108 -7.07 17.70 -6.21
CA ALA A 108 -6.26 17.44 -5.03
C ALA A 108 -5.98 15.94 -4.83
N VAL A 109 -6.98 15.08 -5.05
CA VAL A 109 -6.85 13.61 -4.97
C VAL A 109 -5.86 13.12 -6.02
N ARG A 110 -6.03 13.49 -7.29
CA ARG A 110 -5.13 13.11 -8.40
C ARG A 110 -3.71 13.63 -8.18
N ALA A 111 -3.56 14.87 -7.72
CA ALA A 111 -2.26 15.48 -7.47
C ALA A 111 -1.52 14.86 -6.29
N ALA A 112 -2.24 14.46 -5.24
CA ALA A 112 -1.67 13.75 -4.10
C ALA A 112 -1.23 12.33 -4.51
N ALA A 113 -2.00 11.62 -5.32
CA ALA A 113 -1.67 10.29 -5.82
C ALA A 113 -0.37 10.31 -6.65
N ARG A 114 -0.26 11.26 -7.58
CA ARG A 114 0.96 11.46 -8.38
C ARG A 114 2.17 11.76 -7.51
N ARG A 115 2.03 12.66 -6.53
CA ARG A 115 3.12 13.01 -5.60
C ARG A 115 3.55 11.83 -4.75
N ALA A 116 2.63 10.98 -4.31
CA ALA A 116 2.96 9.75 -3.60
C ALA A 116 3.76 8.77 -4.49
N GLY A 117 3.39 8.67 -5.77
CA GLY A 117 4.15 7.93 -6.78
C GLY A 117 5.57 8.46 -6.94
N GLU A 118 5.73 9.78 -7.13
CA GLU A 118 7.04 10.43 -7.25
C GLU A 118 7.92 10.24 -6.01
N LEU A 119 7.34 10.26 -4.81
CA LEU A 119 8.07 10.07 -3.55
C LEU A 119 8.68 8.67 -3.41
N LEU A 120 7.97 7.63 -3.88
CA LEU A 120 8.41 6.24 -3.72
C LEU A 120 9.16 5.68 -4.93
N PHE A 121 8.83 6.15 -6.13
CA PHE A 121 9.36 5.61 -7.38
C PHE A 121 10.21 6.62 -8.17
N GLY A 122 10.32 7.87 -7.69
CA GLY A 122 11.09 8.92 -8.36
C GLY A 122 10.56 9.19 -9.76
N ARG A 123 11.45 9.07 -10.76
CA ARG A 123 11.11 9.24 -12.19
C ARG A 123 10.73 7.93 -12.90
N PHE A 124 10.63 6.82 -12.15
CA PHE A 124 10.27 5.55 -12.75
C PHE A 124 8.81 5.61 -13.24
N PRO A 125 8.50 5.15 -14.46
CA PRO A 125 7.19 5.33 -15.07
C PRO A 125 6.19 4.30 -14.50
N VAL A 126 5.76 4.51 -13.25
CA VAL A 126 4.63 3.77 -12.66
C VAL A 126 3.35 4.56 -12.90
N GLU A 127 2.37 3.90 -13.51
CA GLU A 127 1.03 4.44 -13.65
C GLU A 127 0.15 3.94 -12.47
N PHE A 128 -0.46 4.88 -11.75
CA PHE A 128 -1.46 4.59 -10.73
C PHE A 128 -2.82 4.97 -11.32
N ALA A 129 -3.52 3.98 -11.88
CA ALA A 129 -4.87 4.17 -12.38
C ALA A 129 -5.78 4.57 -11.22
N LEU A 130 -6.21 5.82 -11.21
CA LEU A 130 -7.11 6.37 -10.20
C LEU A 130 -8.41 6.76 -10.90
N ASP A 131 -9.46 6.01 -10.61
CA ASP A 131 -10.82 6.44 -10.94
C ASP A 131 -11.33 7.38 -9.84
N VAL A 132 -11.89 8.52 -10.25
CA VAL A 132 -12.46 9.50 -9.31
C VAL A 132 -13.86 9.80 -9.78
N GLN A 133 -14.81 9.48 -8.92
CA GLN A 133 -16.23 9.69 -9.16
C GLN A 133 -16.75 10.69 -8.13
N CYS A 134 -17.51 11.69 -8.59
CA CYS A 134 -18.25 12.60 -7.71
C CYS A 134 -19.71 12.18 -7.70
N VAL A 135 -20.19 11.72 -6.55
CA VAL A 135 -21.55 11.19 -6.36
C VAL A 135 -22.26 11.94 -5.24
N GLN A 136 -23.60 12.00 -5.29
CA GLN A 136 -24.40 12.63 -4.24
C GLN A 136 -24.69 11.67 -3.08
N SER A 137 -24.64 10.36 -3.36
CA SER A 137 -24.76 9.28 -2.39
C SER A 137 -23.67 8.24 -2.64
N TYR A 138 -23.04 7.73 -1.58
CA TYR A 138 -22.05 6.66 -1.69
C TYR A 138 -22.61 5.39 -2.37
N ALA A 139 -23.93 5.16 -2.30
CA ALA A 139 -24.59 4.04 -2.97
C ALA A 139 -24.56 4.12 -4.51
N GLU A 140 -24.15 5.26 -5.07
CA GLU A 140 -24.05 5.52 -6.51
C GLU A 140 -22.60 5.39 -7.02
N ALA A 141 -21.62 5.20 -6.13
CA ALA A 141 -20.23 4.94 -6.52
C ALA A 141 -20.08 3.48 -6.98
N GLY A 142 -19.58 3.28 -8.21
CA GLY A 142 -19.48 1.97 -8.86
C GLY A 142 -18.47 1.93 -9.98
#